data_AF-A0A699VLA2-F1
#
_entry.id   AF-A0A699VLA2-F1
#
_cell.length_a   1.000
_cell.length_b   1.000
_cell.length_c   1.000
_cell.angle_alpha   90.00
_cell.angle_beta   90.00
_cell.angle_gamma   90.00
#
_symmetry.space_group_name_H-M   'P 1'
#
loop_
_entity.id
_entity.type
_entity.pdbx_description
1 polymer ?
#
loop_
_entity_poly.entity_id
_entity_poly.type
_entity_poly.pdbx_seq_one_letter_code
_entity_poly.pdbx_strand_id
1 'polypeptide(L)' 'KRKFKALSPMTTPVEKRNHAKFCEFHGEVGHNTDECMHLKKQIEEMLKTGKLSHLIKELKQNNEKEQPKAAKKRRNF' A
#
# COMPACT_ATOMS: atom_id res chain seq x y z
N LYS A 1 -21.29 4.08 -5.35
CA LYS A 1 -20.18 4.57 -6.21
C LYS A 1 -19.35 5.57 -5.41
N ARG A 2 -18.20 5.17 -4.85
CA ARG A 2 -17.36 6.06 -4.02
C ARG A 2 -16.64 7.03 -4.96
N LYS A 3 -17.01 8.31 -4.91
CA LYS A 3 -16.38 9.39 -5.68
C LYS A 3 -15.00 9.63 -5.05
N PHE A 4 -13.94 9.15 -5.68
CA PHE A 4 -12.59 9.62 -5.38
C PHE A 4 -12.58 11.09 -5.76
N LYS A 5 -12.64 11.96 -4.75
CA LYS A 5 -12.52 13.40 -4.97
C LYS A 5 -11.07 13.59 -5.43
N ALA A 6 -10.88 13.91 -6.72
CA ALA A 6 -9.58 14.32 -7.22
C ALA A 6 -9.23 15.62 -6.46
N LEU A 7 -8.43 15.48 -5.41
CA LEU A 7 -7.77 16.61 -4.79
C LEU A 7 -6.64 16.99 -5.73
N SER A 8 -6.47 18.30 -5.91
CA SER A 8 -5.68 18.89 -6.98
C SER A 8 -4.33 18.19 -7.18
N PRO A 9 -3.93 17.89 -8.43
CA PRO A 9 -2.59 17.38 -8.71
C PRO A 9 -1.59 18.31 -8.04
N MET A 10 -0.53 17.75 -7.47
CA MET A 10 0.45 18.55 -6.75
C MET A 10 0.93 19.65 -7.68
N THR A 11 0.57 20.89 -7.34
CA THR A 11 0.73 22.07 -8.18
C THR A 11 2.19 22.51 -8.15
N THR A 12 3.11 21.64 -8.53
CA THR A 12 4.41 22.10 -8.99
C THR A 12 4.19 22.67 -10.40
N PRO A 13 4.47 23.96 -10.62
CA PRO A 13 4.41 24.55 -11.95
C PRO A 13 5.21 23.69 -12.92
N VAL A 14 4.68 23.44 -14.11
CA VAL A 14 5.29 22.53 -15.09
C VAL A 14 6.76 22.90 -15.36
N GLU A 15 7.06 24.20 -15.37
CA GLU A 15 8.42 24.76 -15.51
C GLU A 15 9.42 24.36 -14.40
N LYS A 16 8.96 23.96 -13.22
CA LYS A 16 9.81 23.59 -12.08
C LYS A 16 9.78 22.10 -11.78
N ARG A 17 9.12 21.30 -12.62
CA ARG A 17 9.06 19.86 -12.43
C ARG A 17 10.45 19.29 -12.69
N ASN A 18 10.95 18.51 -11.74
CA ASN A 18 12.15 17.73 -11.97
C ASN A 18 11.82 16.59 -12.95
N HIS A 19 12.28 16.70 -14.19
CA HIS A 19 12.04 15.69 -15.23
C HIS A 19 12.74 14.35 -14.95
N ALA A 20 13.67 14.29 -13.99
CA ALA A 20 14.29 13.05 -13.53
C ALA A 20 13.40 12.25 -12.58
N LYS A 21 12.31 12.84 -12.07
CA LYS A 21 11.37 12.18 -11.15
C LYS A 21 10.01 12.01 -11.83
N PHE A 22 9.44 10.81 -11.74
CA PHE A 22 8.16 10.46 -12.35
C PHE A 22 7.29 9.66 -11.38
N CYS A 23 6.03 10.06 -11.27
CA CYS A 23 5.04 9.38 -10.42
C CYS A 23 4.15 8.53 -11.30
N GLU A 24 4.33 7.22 -11.25
CA GLU A 24 3.57 6.25 -12.05
C GLU A 24 2.08 6.23 -11.67
N PHE A 25 1.78 6.53 -10.40
CA PHE A 25 0.40 6.58 -9.91
C PHE A 25 -0.43 7.70 -10.56
N HIS A 26 0.21 8.82 -10.92
CA HIS A 26 -0.45 9.97 -11.55
C HIS A 26 -0.06 10.17 -13.02
N GLY A 27 0.99 9.50 -13.50
CA GLY A 27 1.56 9.73 -14.83
C GLY A 27 2.20 11.11 -14.99
N GLU A 28 2.68 11.73 -13.91
CA GLU A 28 3.24 13.09 -13.94
C GLU A 28 4.72 13.16 -13.54
N VAL A 29 5.45 14.07 -14.18
CA VAL A 29 6.84 14.40 -13.81
C VAL A 29 6.88 15.36 -12.62
N GLY A 30 7.96 15.31 -11.84
CA GLY A 30 8.24 16.23 -10.75
C GLY A 30 8.40 15.58 -9.38
N HIS A 31 7.78 14.42 -9.13
CA HIS A 31 7.97 13.63 -7.91
C HIS A 31 7.91 12.14 -8.24
N ASN A 32 8.50 11.29 -7.37
CA ASN A 32 8.40 9.85 -7.50
C ASN A 32 7.14 9.30 -6.82
N THR A 33 6.73 8.09 -7.21
CA THR A 33 5.59 7.38 -6.60
C THR A 33 5.72 7.27 -5.07
N ASP A 34 6.93 7.07 -4.53
CA ASP A 34 7.18 7.03 -3.08
C ASP A 34 6.97 8.36 -2.35
N GLU A 35 7.21 9.48 -3.05
CA GLU A 35 7.02 10.83 -2.53
C GLU A 35 5.57 11.32 -2.72
N CYS A 36 4.72 10.51 -3.36
CA CYS A 36 3.34 10.84 -3.62
C CYS A 36 2.51 10.82 -2.33
N MET A 37 2.27 11.99 -1.75
CA MET A 37 1.44 12.11 -0.54
C MET A 37 0.00 11.64 -0.77
N HIS A 38 -0.51 11.74 -2.02
CA HIS A 38 -1.82 11.22 -2.37
C HIS A 38 -1.88 9.69 -2.23
N LEU A 39 -0.87 8.99 -2.72
CA LEU A 39 -0.76 7.55 -2.60
C LEU A 39 -0.66 7.15 -1.13
N LYS A 40 0.21 7.81 -0.35
CA LYS A 40 0.32 7.55 1.10
C LYS A 40 -1.02 7.73 1.83
N LYS A 41 -1.70 8.86 1.60
CA LYS A 41 -3.00 9.14 2.23
C LYS A 41 -4.06 8.13 1.81
N GLN A 42 -4.09 7.73 0.54
CA GLN A 42 -5.04 6.73 0.06
C GLN A 42 -4.81 5.38 0.75
N ILE A 43 -3.55 4.95 0.90
CA ILE A 43 -3.19 3.74 1.65
C ILE A 43 -3.63 3.87 3.11
N GLU A 44 -3.34 4.98 3.78
CA GLU A 44 -3.77 5.23 5.17
C GLU A 44 -5.29 5.19 5.34
N GLU A 45 -6.04 5.80 4.42
CA GLU A 45 -7.51 5.74 4.45
C GLU A 45 -8.02 4.32 4.21
N MET A 46 -7.40 3.55 3.32
CA MET A 46 -7.76 2.15 3.08
C MET A 46 -7.46 1.26 4.30
N LEU A 47 -6.38 1.54 5.03
CA LEU A 47 -6.07 0.91 6.31
C LEU A 47 -7.10 1.29 7.38
N LYS A 48 -7.36 2.60 7.56
CA LYS A 48 -8.32 3.11 8.57
C LYS A 48 -9.74 2.62 8.33
N THR A 49 -10.16 2.53 7.07
CA THR A 49 -11.51 2.05 6.72
C THR A 49 -11.64 0.53 6.76
N GLY A 50 -10.58 -0.20 7.11
CA GLY A 50 -10.61 -1.66 7.19
C GLY A 50 -10.82 -2.35 5.84
N LYS A 51 -10.68 -1.62 4.71
CA LYS A 51 -10.84 -2.19 3.36
C LYS A 51 -9.75 -3.18 2.99
N LEU A 52 -8.58 -3.03 3.61
CA LEU A 52 -7.45 -3.95 3.46
C LEU A 52 -7.50 -5.12 4.46
N SER A 53 -8.57 -5.25 5.24
CA SER A 53 -8.72 -6.33 6.23
C SER A 53 -8.58 -7.73 5.62
N HIS A 54 -9.11 -7.94 4.41
CA HIS A 54 -8.96 -9.20 3.69
C HIS A 54 -7.49 -9.50 3.35
N LEU A 55 -6.74 -8.51 2.87
CA LEU A 55 -5.32 -8.64 2.55
C LEU A 55 -4.47 -8.90 3.81
N ILE A 56 -4.77 -8.20 4.91
CA ILE A 56 -4.10 -8.44 6.21
C ILE A 56 -4.37 -9.87 6.70
N LYS A 57 -5.59 -10.38 6.54
CA LYS A 57 -5.95 -11.75 6.90
C LYS A 57 -5.17 -12.76 6.05
N GLU A 58 -5.05 -12.52 4.76
CA GLU A 58 -4.30 -13.36 3.84
C GLU A 58 -2.79 -13.36 4.16
N LEU A 59 -2.21 -12.20 4.48
CA LEU A 59 -0.83 -12.11 4.96
C LEU A 59 -0.62 -12.94 6.24
N LYS A 60 -1.49 -12.80 7.24
CA LYS A 60 -1.40 -13.60 8.48
C LYS A 60 -1.48 -15.10 8.21
N GLN A 61 -2.37 -15.54 7.32
CA GLN A 61 -2.53 -16.95 6.96
C GLN A 61 -1.33 -17.51 6.19
N ASN A 62 -0.65 -16.69 5.38
CA ASN A 62 0.58 -17.10 4.71
C ASN A 62 1.75 -17.22 5.70
N ASN A 63 1.85 -16.32 6.69
CA ASN A 63 2.87 -16.38 7.73
C ASN A 63 2.71 -17.62 8.66
N GLU A 64 1.50 -18.14 8.81
CA GLU A 64 1.25 -19.34 9.64
C GLU A 64 1.59 -20.66 8.91
N LYS A 65 1.67 -20.65 7.57
CA LYS A 65 2.02 -21.83 6.76
C LYS A 65 3.52 -22.04 6.61
N GLU A 66 4.35 -21.05 6.95
CA GLU A 66 5.81 -21.16 6.92
C GLU A 66 6.41 -21.70 8.24
N GLN A 67 5.57 -22.05 9.22
CA GLN A 67 6.05 -22.76 10.40
C GLN A 67 6.03 -24.29 10.12
N PRO A 68 7.19 -24.99 10.13
CA PRO A 68 7.18 -26.44 10.12
C PRO A 68 6.44 -26.91 11.37
N LYS A 69 5.38 -27.70 11.19
CA LYS A 69 4.66 -28.33 12.30
C LYS A 69 5.60 -29.32 12.99
N ALA A 70 6.36 -28.85 13.97
CA ALA A 70 7.03 -29.72 14.93
C ALA A 70 5.95 -30.49 15.69
N ALA A 71 5.80 -31.76 15.29
CA ALA A 71 4.83 -32.70 15.79
C ALA A 71 4.97 -32.88 17.32
N LYS A 72 4.10 -32.22 18.10
CA LYS A 72 3.83 -32.66 19.47
C LYS A 72 2.95 -33.90 19.43
N LYS A 73 3.55 -35.09 19.32
CA LYS A 73 2.89 -36.33 19.73
C LYS A 73 3.23 -36.62 21.19
N ARG A 74 2.24 -36.41 22.06
CA ARG A 74 2.26 -36.85 23.46
C ARG A 74 2.28 -38.40 23.53
N ARG A 75 3.17 -38.90 24.40
CA ARG A 75 3.18 -40.16 25.19
C ARG A 75 3.04 -41.52 24.48
N ASN A 76 3.98 -42.44 24.81
CA ASN A 76 3.75 -43.68 25.58
C ASN A 76 5.01 -44.58 25.53
N PHE A 77 5.66 -44.83 26.68
CA PHE A 77 5.89 -46.15 27.30
C PHE A 77 6.47 -45.95 28.70
#